data_AF-A0A534MZ99-F1
#
_entry.id   AF-A0A534MZ99-F1
#
_cell.length_a   1.000
_cell.length_b   1.000
_cell.length_c   1.000
_cell.angle_alpha   90.00
_cell.angle_beta   90.00
_cell.angle_gamma   90.00
#
_symmetry.space_group_name_H-M   'P 1'
#
loop_
_entity.id
_entity.type
_entity.pdbx_description
1 polymer ?
#
loop_
_entity_poly.entity_id
_entity_poly.type
_entity_poly.pdbx_seq_one_letter_code
_entity_poly.pdbx_strand_id
1 'polypeptide(L)'
;MARRFGPTDFAACARCGSGQVHAKLLIMGPIAGVDSDSRSFVCHACGHEGLPIFFDTESARAQFEREKKGIWPAEPAPASKGPVSIPILPIQTDPMIDLKILDLLPGRTAVVTGVRWEAGGLAPTGYRVSFQDYWDAIGGPRYNASRIYMLDLAGINRANPNFEVTRHLGKRCDVWLDSGGREPEEVMDGYMLDVERVVAGSKTLASIDSFAVLYTLSSDVLPCLDWDGHVVWREPRETQVDLPGVAKALRGIGFSAICVMDLRRLGSELGPDPALLSNLEGLDLDVYVGGGLQESDVLRLGEQGFAGGLVDPYTPVIRDLLRTPKPEAPTEAIAPAPAPRPTSSPRTVPDSTGPP
;
A
#
# COMPACT_ATOMS: atom_id res chain seq x y z
N MET A 1 28.03 -12.64 -20.38
CA MET A 1 27.96 -14.00 -19.82
C MET A 1 27.54 -13.89 -18.35
N ALA A 2 26.29 -14.23 -18.05
CA ALA A 2 25.73 -14.18 -16.70
C ALA A 2 26.29 -15.33 -15.86
N ARG A 3 27.08 -15.05 -14.82
CA ARG A 3 27.38 -16.04 -13.80
C ARG A 3 26.09 -16.31 -13.02
N ARG A 4 25.49 -17.47 -13.29
CA ARG A 4 24.51 -18.10 -12.41
C ARG A 4 25.15 -18.24 -11.03
N PHE A 5 24.40 -17.87 -10.00
CA PHE A 5 24.74 -18.14 -8.60
C PHE A 5 25.04 -19.64 -8.48
N GLY A 6 26.26 -19.97 -8.06
CA GLY A 6 26.70 -21.35 -7.88
C GLY A 6 26.83 -21.68 -6.39
N PRO A 7 26.71 -22.95 -5.98
CA PRO A 7 26.87 -23.41 -4.59
C PRO A 7 28.31 -23.25 -4.02
N THR A 8 29.15 -22.41 -4.63
CA THR A 8 30.58 -22.24 -4.34
C THR A 8 30.96 -20.82 -3.89
N ASP A 9 30.02 -19.88 -3.84
CA ASP A 9 30.30 -18.51 -3.40
C ASP A 9 30.15 -18.41 -1.87
N PHE A 10 31.22 -18.06 -1.15
CA PHE A 10 31.18 -17.91 0.31
C PHE A 10 30.51 -16.58 0.67
N ALA A 11 29.20 -16.60 0.90
CA ALA A 11 28.41 -15.43 1.27
C ALA A 11 28.10 -15.41 2.77
N ALA A 12 27.99 -14.23 3.36
CA ALA A 12 27.49 -14.03 4.71
C ALA A 12 26.51 -12.86 4.79
N CYS A 13 25.56 -12.95 5.72
CA CYS A 13 24.69 -11.84 6.07
C CYS A 13 25.53 -10.67 6.60
N ALA A 14 25.35 -9.47 6.01
CA ALA A 14 26.06 -8.26 6.44
C ALA A 14 25.83 -7.91 7.92
N ARG A 15 24.71 -8.37 8.50
CA ARG A 15 24.31 -8.07 9.87
C ARG A 15 24.81 -9.10 10.88
N CYS A 16 24.38 -10.36 10.75
CA CYS A 16 24.68 -11.40 11.75
C CYS A 16 25.88 -12.29 11.38
N GLY A 17 26.43 -12.14 10.18
CA GLY A 17 27.54 -12.97 9.68
C GLY A 17 27.17 -14.40 9.32
N SER A 18 25.90 -14.82 9.46
CA SER A 18 25.46 -16.16 9.09
C SER A 18 25.61 -16.43 7.59
N GLY A 19 26.02 -17.66 7.24
CA GLY A 19 26.04 -18.14 5.85
C GLY A 19 24.67 -18.52 5.30
N GLN A 20 23.60 -18.46 6.09
CA GLN A 20 22.23 -18.81 5.69
C GLN A 20 21.55 -17.65 4.94
N VAL A 21 22.14 -17.20 3.83
CA VAL A 21 21.62 -16.13 2.99
C VAL A 21 21.09 -16.71 1.68
N HIS A 22 19.86 -16.34 1.33
CA HIS A 22 19.18 -16.84 0.14
C HIS A 22 18.69 -15.67 -0.68
N ALA A 23 18.85 -15.76 -2.01
CA ALA A 23 18.30 -14.74 -2.90
C ALA A 23 16.78 -14.70 -2.70
N LYS A 24 16.22 -13.49 -2.52
CA LYS A 24 14.77 -13.31 -2.53
C LYS A 24 14.29 -13.68 -3.93
N LEU A 25 13.62 -14.83 -4.04
CA LEU A 25 13.08 -15.31 -5.31
C LEU A 25 11.97 -14.36 -5.75
N LEU A 26 12.29 -13.49 -6.70
CA LEU A 26 11.29 -12.74 -7.45
C LEU A 26 10.62 -13.72 -8.42
N ILE A 27 9.35 -14.04 -8.18
CA ILE A 27 8.56 -14.96 -9.00
C ILE A 27 8.11 -14.27 -10.30
N MET A 28 9.06 -13.67 -11.04
CA MET A 28 8.94 -13.28 -12.45
C MET A 28 10.31 -13.06 -13.13
N GLY A 29 11.42 -13.32 -12.42
CA GLY A 29 12.76 -13.00 -12.91
C GLY A 29 13.02 -11.49 -12.97
N PRO A 30 14.30 -11.06 -13.11
CA PRO A 30 14.65 -9.65 -13.09
C PRO A 30 14.16 -8.92 -14.36
N ILE A 31 13.40 -7.84 -14.18
CA ILE A 31 12.96 -6.93 -15.23
C ILE A 31 14.08 -5.92 -15.51
N ALA A 32 14.63 -5.96 -16.72
CA ALA A 32 15.71 -5.06 -17.12
C ALA A 32 15.26 -3.58 -17.07
N GLY A 33 15.97 -2.76 -16.30
CA GLY A 33 15.68 -1.32 -16.11
C GLY A 33 14.80 -0.99 -14.91
N VAL A 34 14.23 -1.99 -14.23
CA VAL A 34 13.55 -1.86 -12.92
C VAL A 34 14.39 -2.54 -11.83
N ASP A 35 14.91 -3.73 -12.11
CA ASP A 35 15.66 -4.57 -11.18
C ASP A 35 17.19 -4.46 -11.33
N SER A 36 17.70 -3.35 -11.87
CA SER A 36 19.15 -3.21 -12.08
C SER A 36 19.93 -3.22 -10.76
N ASP A 37 19.28 -2.98 -9.61
CA ASP A 37 19.94 -2.89 -8.29
C ASP A 37 19.25 -3.69 -7.15
N SER A 38 18.13 -4.39 -7.40
CA SER A 38 17.28 -4.99 -6.34
C SER A 38 17.55 -6.48 -6.05
N ARG A 39 18.79 -6.95 -6.15
CA ARG A 39 19.16 -8.33 -5.70
C ARG A 39 19.14 -8.42 -4.17
N SER A 40 17.98 -8.31 -3.56
CA SER A 40 17.80 -8.48 -2.11
C SER A 40 17.94 -9.96 -1.74
N PHE A 41 18.65 -10.22 -0.64
CA PHE A 41 18.78 -11.56 -0.05
C PHE A 41 18.16 -11.53 1.34
N VAL A 42 17.59 -12.65 1.76
CA VAL A 42 17.04 -12.82 3.11
C VAL A 42 17.99 -13.73 3.89
N CYS A 43 18.35 -13.31 5.11
CA CYS A 43 19.08 -14.14 6.05
C CYS A 43 18.11 -14.96 6.92
N HIS A 44 18.13 -16.29 6.81
CA HIS A 44 17.26 -17.15 7.61
C HIS A 44 17.65 -17.24 9.09
N ALA A 45 18.88 -16.84 9.45
CA ALA A 45 19.31 -16.83 10.84
C ALA A 45 18.83 -15.61 11.64
N CYS A 46 18.60 -14.46 10.98
CA CYS A 46 18.23 -13.22 11.67
C CYS A 46 17.11 -12.40 11.02
N GLY A 47 16.51 -12.87 9.92
CA GLY A 47 15.43 -12.18 9.21
C GLY A 47 15.85 -11.01 8.33
N HIS A 48 17.12 -10.57 8.41
CA HIS A 48 17.58 -9.37 7.72
C HIS A 48 17.53 -9.51 6.19
N GLU A 49 16.90 -8.53 5.54
CA GLU A 49 16.90 -8.38 4.08
C GLU A 49 17.97 -7.39 3.62
N GLY A 50 18.81 -7.78 2.67
CA GLY A 50 19.86 -6.91 2.13
C GLY A 50 20.85 -7.65 1.22
N LEU A 51 21.88 -6.95 0.75
CA LEU A 51 22.96 -7.57 -0.02
C LEU A 51 23.90 -8.37 0.89
N PRO A 52 24.26 -9.62 0.54
CA PRO A 52 25.23 -10.39 1.29
C PRO A 52 26.64 -9.88 1.04
N ILE A 53 27.53 -10.11 1.99
CA ILE A 53 28.96 -9.88 1.84
C ILE A 53 29.59 -11.15 1.28
N PHE A 54 30.38 -11.00 0.23
CA PHE A 54 31.06 -12.11 -0.43
C PHE A 54 32.51 -12.21 0.05
N PHE A 55 32.99 -13.44 0.17
CA PHE A 55 34.34 -13.78 0.57
C PHE A 55 34.98 -14.71 -0.45
N ASP A 56 36.30 -14.58 -0.62
CA ASP A 56 37.08 -15.46 -1.51
C ASP A 56 37.32 -16.85 -0.88
N THR A 57 37.19 -16.98 0.45
CA THR A 57 37.47 -18.23 1.17
C THR A 57 36.47 -18.50 2.30
N GLU A 58 36.24 -19.79 2.59
CA GLU A 58 35.39 -20.23 3.71
C GLU A 58 35.94 -19.77 5.07
N SER A 59 37.26 -19.74 5.21
CA SER A 59 37.93 -19.32 6.44
C SER A 59 37.68 -17.84 6.74
N ALA A 60 37.69 -16.98 5.73
CA ALA A 60 37.37 -15.56 5.87
C ALA A 60 35.90 -15.34 6.23
N ARG A 61 34.98 -16.08 5.58
CA ARG A 61 33.54 -16.07 5.94
C ARG A 61 33.32 -16.50 7.39
N ALA A 62 33.94 -17.59 7.82
CA ALA A 62 33.81 -18.12 9.17
C ALA A 62 34.44 -17.18 10.22
N GLN A 63 35.51 -16.47 9.88
CA GLN A 63 36.08 -15.42 10.74
C GLN A 63 35.10 -14.26 10.91
N PHE A 64 34.52 -13.76 9.81
CA PHE A 64 33.52 -12.71 9.84
C PHE A 64 32.29 -13.09 10.67
N GLU A 65 31.82 -14.33 10.55
CA GLU A 65 30.73 -14.87 11.37
C GLU A 65 31.06 -14.81 12.87
N ARG A 66 32.27 -15.24 13.27
CA ARG A 66 32.71 -15.18 14.67
C ARG A 66 32.81 -13.75 15.20
N GLU A 67 33.25 -12.81 14.37
CA GLU A 67 33.36 -11.40 14.73
C GLU A 67 31.99 -10.72 14.88
N LYS A 68 30.98 -11.13 14.11
CA LYS A 68 29.63 -10.52 14.14
C LYS A 68 28.65 -11.18 15.10
N LYS A 69 28.89 -12.44 15.48
CA LYS A 69 27.99 -13.22 16.34
C LYS A 69 27.80 -12.53 17.70
N GLY A 70 26.57 -12.15 18.01
CA GLY A 70 26.19 -11.53 19.29
C GLY A 70 26.30 -9.99 19.34
N ILE A 71 26.71 -9.33 18.25
CA ILE A 71 26.74 -7.85 18.18
C ILE A 71 25.34 -7.25 18.05
N TRP A 72 24.43 -7.97 17.37
CA TRP A 72 23.08 -7.52 17.12
C TRP A 72 22.09 -8.49 17.77
N PRO A 73 21.07 -7.99 18.50
CA PRO A 73 19.97 -8.85 18.90
C PRO A 73 19.33 -9.43 17.63
N ALA A 74 18.91 -10.70 17.70
CA ALA A 74 18.08 -11.28 16.64
C ALA A 74 16.90 -10.32 16.43
N GLU A 75 16.63 -9.98 15.17
CA GLU A 75 15.39 -9.29 14.85
C GLU A 75 14.28 -10.19 15.39
N PRO A 76 13.30 -9.64 16.15
CA PRO A 76 12.23 -10.46 16.68
C PRO A 76 11.67 -11.26 15.51
N ALA A 77 11.65 -12.60 15.65
CA ALA A 77 10.95 -13.45 14.71
C ALA A 77 9.59 -12.78 14.44
N PRO A 78 9.14 -12.65 13.17
CA PRO A 78 7.88 -11.99 12.89
C PRO A 78 6.86 -12.62 13.82
N ALA A 79 6.40 -11.82 14.80
CA ALA A 79 5.52 -12.30 15.84
C ALA A 79 4.38 -13.02 15.13
N SER A 80 3.96 -14.19 15.62
CA SER A 80 2.76 -14.87 15.14
C SER A 80 1.72 -13.80 14.82
N LYS A 81 1.44 -13.58 13.53
CA LYS A 81 0.82 -12.33 13.05
C LYS A 81 -0.49 -12.16 13.81
N GLY A 82 -0.52 -11.23 14.76
CA GLY A 82 -1.79 -10.74 15.28
C GLY A 82 -2.61 -10.22 14.10
N PRO A 83 -3.94 -10.14 14.25
CA PRO A 83 -4.80 -9.66 13.17
C PRO A 83 -4.30 -8.29 12.68
N VAL A 84 -4.08 -8.19 11.37
CA VAL A 84 -3.54 -6.96 10.78
C VAL A 84 -4.66 -5.96 10.57
N SER A 85 -4.49 -4.74 11.09
CA SER A 85 -5.37 -3.61 10.78
C SER A 85 -4.87 -2.92 9.53
N ILE A 86 -5.70 -2.90 8.48
CA ILE A 86 -5.36 -2.34 7.16
C ILE A 86 -6.36 -1.22 6.86
N PRO A 87 -5.99 0.06 6.96
CA PRO A 87 -6.91 1.15 6.62
C PRO A 87 -7.21 1.14 5.11
N ILE A 88 -8.49 1.31 4.80
CA ILE A 88 -8.99 1.52 3.45
C ILE A 88 -8.65 2.96 3.04
N LEU A 89 -8.18 3.14 1.80
CA LEU A 89 -7.79 4.42 1.24
C LEU A 89 -8.44 4.61 -0.13
N PRO A 90 -9.69 5.12 -0.18
CA PRO A 90 -10.40 5.36 -1.42
C PRO A 90 -9.90 6.64 -2.10
N ILE A 91 -9.27 6.49 -3.26
CA ILE A 91 -8.68 7.58 -4.02
C ILE A 91 -9.65 8.03 -5.09
N GLN A 92 -9.98 9.31 -5.05
CA GLN A 92 -10.64 10.00 -6.13
C GLN A 92 -9.62 10.87 -6.88
N THR A 93 -9.35 10.50 -8.13
CA THR A 93 -8.43 11.21 -9.02
C THR A 93 -9.15 12.05 -10.09
N ASP A 94 -10.45 11.85 -10.26
CA ASP A 94 -11.25 12.58 -11.25
C ASP A 94 -11.49 14.03 -10.79
N PRO A 95 -11.35 15.02 -11.69
CA PRO A 95 -11.82 16.37 -11.42
C PRO A 95 -13.34 16.36 -11.22
N MET A 96 -13.85 17.03 -10.18
CA MET A 96 -15.30 17.08 -9.88
C MET A 96 -16.13 17.78 -10.97
N ILE A 97 -15.48 18.47 -11.90
CA ILE A 97 -16.10 19.14 -13.02
C ILE A 97 -15.29 18.74 -14.26
N ASP A 98 -15.95 18.15 -15.25
CA ASP A 98 -15.36 17.84 -16.56
C ASP A 98 -15.19 19.13 -17.38
N LEU A 99 -14.36 20.03 -16.87
CA LEU A 99 -13.87 21.17 -17.62
C LEU A 99 -12.52 20.73 -18.19
N LYS A 100 -12.46 20.52 -19.52
CA LYS A 100 -11.23 20.23 -20.27
C LYS A 100 -10.05 21.17 -19.96
N ILE A 101 -10.30 22.33 -19.37
CA ILE A 101 -9.25 23.28 -18.95
C ILE A 101 -8.53 22.85 -17.66
N LEU A 102 -9.16 22.04 -16.80
CA LEU A 102 -8.56 21.54 -15.56
C LEU A 102 -7.54 20.43 -15.82
N ASP A 103 -7.62 19.75 -16.97
CA ASP A 103 -6.58 18.82 -17.45
C ASP A 103 -5.25 19.53 -17.77
N LEU A 104 -5.27 20.85 -17.96
CA LEU A 104 -4.09 21.67 -18.25
C LEU A 104 -3.45 22.26 -16.99
N LEU A 105 -4.05 22.05 -15.80
CA LEU A 105 -3.47 22.53 -14.55
C LEU A 105 -2.38 21.55 -14.06
N PRO A 106 -1.17 22.03 -13.72
CA PRO A 106 -0.01 21.20 -13.36
C PRO A 106 -0.10 20.62 -11.94
N GLY A 107 -1.21 19.95 -11.65
CA GLY A 107 -1.46 19.28 -10.38
C GLY A 107 -2.88 18.75 -10.30
N ARG A 108 -3.10 17.49 -10.68
CA ARG A 108 -4.32 16.78 -10.28
C ARG A 108 -4.21 16.48 -8.78
N THR A 109 -5.11 17.07 -7.98
CA THR A 109 -5.15 16.82 -6.55
C THR A 109 -5.82 15.48 -6.27
N ALA A 110 -5.03 14.48 -5.92
CA ALA A 110 -5.56 13.22 -5.40
C ALA A 110 -6.21 13.48 -4.04
N VAL A 111 -7.42 12.95 -3.87
CA VAL A 111 -8.21 13.13 -2.67
C VAL A 111 -8.58 11.78 -2.12
N VAL A 112 -8.51 11.65 -0.79
CA VAL A 112 -9.11 10.53 -0.08
C VAL A 112 -10.51 10.91 0.35
N THR A 113 -11.51 10.08 0.04
CA THR A 113 -12.91 10.32 0.40
C THR A 113 -13.49 9.13 1.15
N GLY A 114 -14.43 9.38 2.06
CA GLY A 114 -15.20 8.29 2.64
C GLY A 114 -16.10 7.71 1.57
N VAL A 115 -16.38 6.41 1.60
CA VAL A 115 -17.17 5.73 0.57
C VAL A 115 -18.27 4.90 1.19
N ARG A 116 -19.36 4.73 0.44
CA ARG A 116 -20.47 3.85 0.74
C ARG A 116 -20.93 3.15 -0.54
N TRP A 117 -21.58 2.01 -0.40
CA TRP A 117 -22.18 1.33 -1.54
C TRP A 117 -23.57 1.90 -1.83
N GLU A 118 -23.77 2.45 -3.03
CA GLU A 118 -25.05 2.98 -3.47
C GLU A 118 -25.24 2.77 -4.97
N ALA A 119 -26.46 2.41 -5.37
CA ALA A 119 -26.85 2.29 -6.79
C ALA A 119 -25.90 1.42 -7.63
N GLY A 120 -25.32 0.36 -7.04
CA GLY A 120 -24.42 -0.56 -7.73
C GLY A 120 -22.98 -0.06 -7.90
N GLY A 121 -22.56 0.97 -7.15
CA GLY A 121 -21.20 1.48 -7.17
C GLY A 121 -20.73 2.08 -5.84
N LEU A 122 -19.46 2.46 -5.77
CA LEU A 122 -18.88 3.16 -4.62
C LEU A 122 -19.15 4.66 -4.75
N ALA A 123 -20.06 5.16 -3.92
CA ALA A 123 -20.40 6.58 -3.86
C ALA A 123 -19.58 7.30 -2.77
N PRO A 124 -19.02 8.48 -3.05
CA PRO A 124 -18.33 9.28 -2.05
C PRO A 124 -19.31 9.81 -1.00
N THR A 125 -18.83 9.95 0.23
CA THR A 125 -19.53 10.57 1.35
C THR A 125 -19.14 12.04 1.51
N GLY A 126 -19.62 12.70 2.57
CA GLY A 126 -19.19 14.06 2.92
C GLY A 126 -17.74 14.15 3.43
N TYR A 127 -17.10 13.04 3.79
CA TYR A 127 -15.72 13.04 4.26
C TYR A 127 -14.74 13.15 3.10
N ARG A 128 -13.84 14.13 3.20
CA ARG A 128 -12.86 14.43 2.16
C ARG A 128 -11.64 15.11 2.73
N VAL A 129 -10.46 14.66 2.34
CA VAL A 129 -9.19 15.32 2.67
C VAL A 129 -8.17 15.12 1.54
N SER A 130 -7.11 15.93 1.50
CA SER A 130 -6.03 15.73 0.54
C SER A 130 -5.36 14.37 0.78
N PHE A 131 -4.86 13.74 -0.28
CA PHE A 131 -4.10 12.49 -0.13
C PHE A 131 -2.96 12.63 0.88
N GLN A 132 -2.20 13.74 0.84
CA GLN A 132 -1.04 13.92 1.71
C GLN A 132 -1.42 14.00 3.18
N ASP A 133 -2.51 14.70 3.53
CA ASP A 133 -2.95 14.81 4.93
C ASP A 133 -3.42 13.45 5.46
N TYR A 134 -4.16 12.70 4.64
CA TYR A 134 -4.59 11.34 4.98
C TYR A 134 -3.39 10.41 5.17
N TRP A 135 -2.45 10.46 4.23
CA TRP A 135 -1.24 9.66 4.22
C TRP A 135 -0.34 9.97 5.44
N ASP A 136 -0.21 11.25 5.80
CA ASP A 136 0.52 11.68 6.99
C ASP A 136 -0.19 11.21 8.28
N ALA A 137 -1.52 11.19 8.31
CA ALA A 137 -2.29 10.72 9.46
C ALA A 137 -2.08 9.22 9.71
N ILE A 138 -2.28 8.37 8.69
CA ILE A 138 -2.15 6.92 8.84
C ILE A 138 -0.69 6.44 8.89
N GLY A 139 0.23 7.16 8.24
CA GLY A 139 1.67 6.86 8.23
C GLY A 139 2.44 7.54 9.36
N GLY A 140 1.78 8.35 10.18
CA GLY A 140 2.37 9.05 11.31
C GLY A 140 2.60 8.11 12.51
N PRO A 141 3.44 8.51 13.48
CA PRO A 141 3.85 7.64 14.60
C PRO A 141 2.68 7.22 15.52
N ARG A 142 1.54 7.91 15.46
CA ARG A 142 0.34 7.59 16.24
C ARG A 142 -0.49 6.45 15.66
N TYR A 143 -0.37 6.16 14.36
CA TYR A 143 -1.11 5.11 13.67
C TYR A 143 -0.16 4.07 13.05
N ASN A 144 0.84 4.54 12.31
CA ASN A 144 1.95 3.75 11.76
C ASN A 144 1.48 2.53 10.95
N ALA A 145 0.60 2.77 9.97
CA ALA A 145 0.11 1.74 9.07
C ALA A 145 1.29 1.12 8.29
N SER A 146 1.51 -0.18 8.46
CA SER A 146 2.49 -0.94 7.67
C SER A 146 1.97 -1.32 6.29
N ARG A 147 0.64 -1.30 6.12
CA ARG A 147 -0.07 -1.70 4.92
C ARG A 147 -1.34 -0.88 4.75
N ILE A 148 -1.74 -0.62 3.51
CA ILE A 148 -3.01 0.02 3.17
C ILE A 148 -3.79 -0.75 2.11
N TYR A 149 -5.11 -0.61 2.11
CA TYR A 149 -5.98 -1.11 1.04
C TYR A 149 -6.48 0.05 0.18
N MET A 150 -5.82 0.29 -0.95
CA MET A 150 -6.09 1.38 -1.86
C MET A 150 -7.22 1.01 -2.82
N LEU A 151 -8.22 1.88 -2.94
CA LEU A 151 -9.31 1.74 -3.91
C LEU A 151 -9.20 2.87 -4.95
N ASP A 152 -8.98 2.55 -6.22
CA ASP A 152 -9.10 3.52 -7.31
C ASP A 152 -10.58 3.68 -7.68
N LEU A 153 -11.21 4.77 -7.24
CA LEU A 153 -12.65 4.97 -7.46
C LEU A 153 -12.99 5.26 -8.93
N ALA A 154 -12.06 5.81 -9.72
CA ALA A 154 -12.27 6.03 -11.14
C ALA A 154 -12.19 4.70 -11.90
N GLY A 155 -11.24 3.86 -11.53
CA GLY A 155 -11.15 2.47 -11.97
C GLY A 155 -12.40 1.67 -11.63
N ILE A 156 -12.76 1.57 -10.35
CA ILE A 156 -13.89 0.75 -9.89
C ILE A 156 -15.23 1.20 -10.51
N ASN A 157 -15.53 2.51 -10.47
CA ASN A 157 -16.83 2.98 -10.93
C ASN A 157 -16.93 3.17 -12.45
N ARG A 158 -15.80 3.40 -13.16
CA ARG A 158 -15.82 3.83 -14.57
C ARG A 158 -14.89 3.02 -15.49
N ALA A 159 -14.04 2.13 -14.97
CA ALA A 159 -12.83 1.57 -15.60
C ALA A 159 -12.02 2.64 -16.31
N ASN A 160 -11.68 3.66 -15.54
CA ASN A 160 -10.68 4.61 -15.94
C ASN A 160 -9.67 4.77 -14.81
N PRO A 161 -8.91 3.70 -14.45
CA PRO A 161 -7.93 3.78 -13.39
C PRO A 161 -6.86 4.82 -13.74
N ASN A 162 -6.46 5.63 -12.76
CA ASN A 162 -5.47 6.69 -12.98
C ASN A 162 -4.10 6.25 -12.47
N PHE A 163 -3.48 5.35 -13.22
CA PHE A 163 -2.18 4.77 -12.90
C PHE A 163 -1.06 5.80 -12.77
N GLU A 164 -1.10 6.91 -13.51
CA GLU A 164 -0.11 7.98 -13.40
C GLU A 164 -0.10 8.61 -12.00
N VAL A 165 -1.29 8.92 -11.47
CA VAL A 165 -1.42 9.48 -10.13
C VAL A 165 -1.09 8.40 -9.10
N THR A 166 -1.70 7.22 -9.20
CA THR A 166 -1.59 6.12 -8.24
C THR A 166 -0.14 5.63 -8.05
N ARG A 167 0.67 5.60 -9.12
CA ARG A 167 2.11 5.22 -9.05
C ARG A 167 2.92 6.03 -8.05
N HIS A 168 2.55 7.29 -7.84
CA HIS A 168 3.31 8.20 -6.97
C HIS A 168 2.95 8.05 -5.49
N LEU A 169 1.88 7.31 -5.17
CA LEU A 169 1.25 7.30 -3.85
C LEU A 169 1.73 6.16 -2.93
N GLY A 170 2.25 5.06 -3.49
CA GLY A 170 2.56 3.82 -2.75
C GLY A 170 3.92 3.70 -2.06
N LYS A 171 4.77 4.74 -2.04
CA LYS A 171 6.21 4.55 -1.72
C LYS A 171 6.60 4.37 -0.24
N ARG A 172 5.66 4.43 0.71
CA ARG A 172 5.98 4.45 2.17
C ARG A 172 5.57 3.19 2.94
N CYS A 173 4.69 2.35 2.39
CA CYS A 173 4.22 1.13 3.04
C CYS A 173 3.72 0.14 1.99
N ASP A 174 3.41 -1.08 2.43
CA ASP A 174 2.83 -2.07 1.54
C ASP A 174 1.45 -1.62 1.05
N VAL A 175 1.15 -1.84 -0.24
CA VAL A 175 -0.13 -1.47 -0.84
C VAL A 175 -0.82 -2.71 -1.37
N TRP A 176 -2.08 -2.88 -0.97
CA TRP A 176 -3.05 -3.73 -1.65
C TRP A 176 -3.92 -2.86 -2.51
N LEU A 177 -3.91 -3.06 -3.83
CA LEU A 177 -4.57 -2.17 -4.78
C LEU A 177 -5.76 -2.83 -5.46
N ASP A 178 -6.95 -2.26 -5.31
CA ASP A 178 -8.09 -2.52 -6.19
C ASP A 178 -8.17 -1.38 -7.21
N SER A 179 -7.75 -1.67 -8.44
CA SER A 179 -7.81 -0.74 -9.58
C SER A 179 -9.14 -0.80 -10.33
N GLY A 180 -10.06 -1.69 -9.93
CA GLY A 180 -11.34 -1.89 -10.63
C GLY A 180 -11.24 -2.57 -11.99
N GLY A 181 -10.20 -3.40 -12.21
CA GLY A 181 -10.07 -4.21 -13.43
C GLY A 181 -11.31 -5.06 -13.70
N ARG A 182 -11.76 -5.08 -14.95
CA ARG A 182 -12.97 -5.81 -15.39
C ARG A 182 -12.66 -7.14 -16.04
N GLU A 183 -11.44 -7.26 -16.55
CA GLU A 183 -10.87 -8.47 -17.12
C GLU A 183 -9.59 -8.84 -16.35
N PRO A 184 -9.19 -10.13 -16.31
CA PRO A 184 -8.01 -10.59 -15.59
C PRO A 184 -6.73 -9.81 -15.91
N GLU A 185 -6.52 -9.47 -17.18
CA GLU A 185 -5.34 -8.72 -17.65
C GLU A 185 -5.31 -7.30 -17.07
N GLU A 186 -6.47 -6.62 -16.99
CA GLU A 186 -6.56 -5.26 -16.44
C GLU A 186 -6.26 -5.22 -14.92
N VAL A 187 -6.60 -6.30 -14.20
CA VAL A 187 -6.21 -6.45 -12.78
C VAL A 187 -4.69 -6.57 -12.67
N MET A 188 -4.06 -7.35 -13.57
CA MET A 188 -2.62 -7.58 -13.56
C MET A 188 -1.81 -6.31 -13.86
N ASP A 189 -2.35 -5.36 -14.62
CA ASP A 189 -1.73 -4.04 -14.85
C ASP A 189 -1.43 -3.29 -13.55
N GLY A 190 -2.17 -3.57 -12.47
CA GLY A 190 -1.92 -2.99 -11.14
C GLY A 190 -0.50 -3.27 -10.60
N TYR A 191 0.12 -4.39 -10.95
CA TYR A 191 1.50 -4.70 -10.54
C TYR A 191 2.54 -3.76 -11.15
N MET A 192 2.22 -3.03 -12.23
CA MET A 192 3.11 -2.01 -12.79
C MET A 192 3.33 -0.81 -11.84
N LEU A 193 2.56 -0.73 -10.74
CA LEU A 193 2.61 0.33 -9.74
C LEU A 193 3.47 0.01 -8.50
N ASP A 194 4.23 -1.09 -8.51
CA ASP A 194 5.08 -1.51 -7.38
C ASP A 194 4.26 -1.73 -6.09
N VAL A 195 3.12 -2.41 -6.22
CA VAL A 195 2.23 -2.77 -5.10
C VAL A 195 2.57 -4.15 -4.56
N GLU A 196 2.29 -4.40 -3.27
CA GLU A 196 2.51 -5.73 -2.67
C GLU A 196 1.56 -6.76 -3.28
N ARG A 197 0.27 -6.39 -3.44
CA ARG A 197 -0.75 -7.23 -4.07
C ARG A 197 -1.71 -6.40 -4.89
N VAL A 198 -2.13 -6.94 -6.02
CA VAL A 198 -3.35 -6.49 -6.68
C VAL A 198 -4.54 -7.24 -6.07
N VAL A 199 -5.64 -6.52 -5.91
CA VAL A 199 -6.89 -7.02 -5.36
C VAL A 199 -7.92 -7.04 -6.47
N ALA A 200 -8.52 -8.21 -6.65
CA ALA A 200 -9.52 -8.45 -7.67
C ALA A 200 -10.91 -8.46 -7.02
N GLY A 201 -11.65 -7.36 -7.16
CA GLY A 201 -13.00 -7.23 -6.61
C GLY A 201 -14.05 -7.94 -7.46
N SER A 202 -14.90 -8.76 -6.84
CA SER A 202 -16.01 -9.41 -7.53
C SER A 202 -16.96 -8.37 -8.16
N LYS A 203 -17.11 -7.18 -7.56
CA LYS A 203 -17.97 -6.09 -8.06
C LYS A 203 -17.61 -5.62 -9.47
N THR A 204 -16.37 -5.79 -9.93
CA THR A 204 -15.93 -5.38 -11.27
C THR A 204 -15.74 -6.55 -12.22
N LEU A 205 -15.51 -7.76 -11.70
CA LEU A 205 -15.37 -8.97 -12.50
C LEU A 205 -16.72 -9.52 -12.96
N ALA A 206 -16.71 -10.17 -14.11
CA ALA A 206 -17.93 -10.73 -14.70
C ALA A 206 -18.46 -11.95 -13.93
N SER A 207 -17.56 -12.80 -13.41
CA SER A 207 -17.93 -14.08 -12.80
C SER A 207 -16.77 -14.69 -12.01
N ILE A 208 -17.04 -15.84 -11.37
CA ILE A 208 -16.02 -16.61 -10.66
C ILE A 208 -14.94 -17.18 -11.59
N ASP A 209 -15.26 -17.42 -12.86
CA ASP A 209 -14.30 -17.92 -13.85
C ASP A 209 -13.14 -16.93 -14.06
N SER A 210 -13.39 -15.63 -13.90
CA SER A 210 -12.34 -14.61 -13.92
C SER A 210 -11.25 -14.87 -12.87
N PHE A 211 -11.60 -15.40 -11.69
CA PHE A 211 -10.63 -15.74 -10.65
C PHE A 211 -9.76 -16.94 -11.02
N ALA A 212 -10.28 -17.91 -11.78
CA ALA A 212 -9.47 -19.04 -12.25
C ALA A 212 -8.41 -18.59 -13.27
N VAL A 213 -8.78 -17.65 -14.15
CA VAL A 213 -7.84 -17.02 -15.09
C VAL A 213 -6.80 -16.19 -14.33
N LEU A 214 -7.23 -15.36 -13.38
CA LEU A 214 -6.34 -14.57 -12.53
C LEU A 214 -5.32 -15.45 -11.80
N TYR A 215 -5.76 -16.55 -11.19
CA TYR A 215 -4.85 -17.47 -10.49
C TYR A 215 -3.80 -18.08 -11.43
N THR A 216 -4.19 -18.34 -12.68
CA THR A 216 -3.27 -18.84 -13.72
C THR A 216 -2.23 -17.80 -14.11
N LEU A 217 -2.61 -16.51 -14.13
CA LEU A 217 -1.69 -15.39 -14.41
C LEU A 217 -0.78 -15.09 -13.22
N SER A 218 -1.31 -15.12 -11.99
CA SER A 218 -0.58 -14.95 -10.74
C SER A 218 -1.35 -15.51 -9.54
N SER A 219 -0.70 -16.38 -8.78
CA SER A 219 -1.22 -16.90 -7.52
C SER A 219 -1.22 -15.88 -6.37
N ASP A 220 -0.58 -14.73 -6.56
CA ASP A 220 -0.43 -13.68 -5.53
C ASP A 220 -1.55 -12.64 -5.58
N VAL A 221 -2.45 -12.72 -6.57
CA VAL A 221 -3.66 -11.91 -6.61
C VAL A 221 -4.51 -12.21 -5.38
N LEU A 222 -5.06 -11.18 -4.75
CA LEU A 222 -5.97 -11.32 -3.63
C LEU A 222 -7.42 -11.16 -4.10
N PRO A 223 -8.24 -12.22 -4.11
CA PRO A 223 -9.67 -12.08 -4.38
C PRO A 223 -10.35 -11.24 -3.30
N CYS A 224 -11.22 -10.33 -3.69
CA CYS A 224 -12.10 -9.59 -2.79
C CYS A 224 -13.56 -9.86 -3.17
N LEU A 225 -14.28 -10.54 -2.27
CA LEU A 225 -15.70 -10.81 -2.44
C LEU A 225 -16.49 -9.63 -1.89
N ASP A 226 -17.04 -8.83 -2.79
CA ASP A 226 -17.88 -7.68 -2.46
C ASP A 226 -19.30 -8.19 -2.18
N TRP A 227 -19.83 -7.96 -0.98
CA TRP A 227 -21.05 -8.61 -0.49
C TRP A 227 -22.14 -7.61 -0.07
N ASP A 228 -23.33 -7.76 -0.65
CA ASP A 228 -24.54 -6.98 -0.36
C ASP A 228 -25.73 -7.92 -0.08
N GLY A 229 -25.55 -8.82 0.90
CA GLY A 229 -26.45 -9.96 1.15
C GLY A 229 -26.17 -11.19 0.27
N HIS A 230 -25.52 -10.98 -0.86
CA HIS A 230 -24.99 -11.98 -1.80
C HIS A 230 -23.70 -11.44 -2.42
N VAL A 231 -22.89 -12.30 -3.05
CA VAL A 231 -21.70 -11.83 -3.77
C VAL A 231 -22.14 -11.01 -4.98
N VAL A 232 -21.61 -9.79 -5.09
CA VAL A 232 -21.88 -8.85 -6.17
C VAL A 232 -20.91 -9.11 -7.31
N TRP A 233 -21.44 -9.21 -8.52
CA TRP A 233 -20.71 -9.36 -9.78
C TRP A 233 -21.06 -8.23 -10.74
N ARG A 234 -20.14 -7.88 -11.65
CA ARG A 234 -20.41 -6.90 -12.72
C ARG A 234 -21.53 -7.37 -13.64
N GLU A 235 -21.53 -8.65 -14.01
CA GLU A 235 -22.54 -9.24 -14.87
C GLU A 235 -23.55 -10.07 -14.04
N PRO A 236 -24.82 -9.65 -13.97
CA PRO A 236 -25.84 -10.35 -13.16
C PRO A 236 -26.26 -11.74 -13.68
N ARG A 237 -25.58 -12.26 -14.72
CA ARG A 237 -25.87 -13.57 -15.30
C ARG A 237 -25.50 -14.71 -14.35
N GLU A 238 -24.51 -14.47 -13.49
CA GLU A 238 -24.27 -15.24 -12.28
C GLU A 238 -25.37 -14.93 -11.27
N THR A 239 -26.36 -15.81 -11.15
CA THR A 239 -27.38 -15.71 -10.10
C THR A 239 -26.71 -15.72 -8.74
N GLN A 240 -26.95 -14.67 -7.94
CA GLN A 240 -26.70 -14.52 -6.50
C GLN A 240 -26.03 -15.74 -5.85
N VAL A 241 -24.71 -15.85 -6.01
CA VAL A 241 -23.96 -16.98 -5.44
C VAL A 241 -23.78 -16.70 -3.95
N ASP A 242 -24.07 -17.70 -3.14
CA ASP A 242 -23.87 -17.60 -1.70
C ASP A 242 -22.38 -17.48 -1.39
N LEU A 243 -22.06 -16.64 -0.41
CA LEU A 243 -20.68 -16.31 -0.03
C LEU A 243 -19.84 -17.56 0.35
N PRO A 244 -20.34 -18.52 1.15
CA PRO A 244 -19.60 -19.74 1.45
C PRO A 244 -19.30 -20.59 0.19
N GLY A 245 -20.27 -20.70 -0.73
CA GLY A 245 -20.11 -21.39 -2.01
C GLY A 245 -18.99 -20.78 -2.86
N VAL A 246 -18.98 -19.45 -3.01
CA VAL A 246 -17.92 -18.74 -3.75
C VAL A 246 -16.56 -18.90 -3.06
N ALA A 247 -16.48 -18.71 -1.74
CA ALA A 247 -15.24 -18.87 -1.00
C ALA A 247 -14.67 -20.29 -1.13
N LYS A 248 -15.51 -21.32 -1.05
CA LYS A 248 -15.10 -22.72 -1.27
C LYS A 248 -14.59 -22.95 -2.70
N ALA A 249 -15.22 -22.34 -3.70
CA ALA A 249 -14.77 -22.44 -5.07
C ALA A 249 -13.42 -21.73 -5.30
N LEU A 250 -13.20 -20.54 -4.71
CA LEU A 250 -11.89 -19.87 -4.71
C LEU A 250 -10.80 -20.73 -4.06
N ARG A 251 -11.12 -21.38 -2.94
CA ARG A 251 -10.22 -22.34 -2.31
C ARG A 251 -9.89 -23.51 -3.24
N GLY A 252 -10.91 -24.03 -3.95
CA GLY A 252 -10.75 -25.10 -4.95
C GLY A 252 -9.88 -24.71 -6.15
N ILE A 253 -9.87 -23.42 -6.53
CA ILE A 253 -8.96 -22.88 -7.56
C ILE A 253 -7.51 -22.87 -7.06
N GLY A 254 -7.29 -22.63 -5.77
CA GLY A 254 -5.97 -22.67 -5.14
C GLY A 254 -5.63 -21.46 -4.27
N PHE A 255 -6.50 -20.45 -4.21
CA PHE A 255 -6.29 -19.30 -3.34
C PHE A 255 -6.18 -19.74 -1.87
N SER A 256 -5.28 -19.08 -1.13
CA SER A 256 -5.07 -19.30 0.30
C SER A 256 -5.64 -18.17 1.16
N ALA A 257 -5.96 -17.03 0.55
CA ALA A 257 -6.45 -15.84 1.23
C ALA A 257 -7.53 -15.14 0.40
N ILE A 258 -8.47 -14.50 1.08
CA ILE A 258 -9.50 -13.66 0.46
C ILE A 258 -9.78 -12.41 1.31
N CYS A 259 -10.23 -11.35 0.66
CA CYS A 259 -10.96 -10.26 1.30
C CYS A 259 -12.46 -10.50 1.17
N VAL A 260 -13.23 -10.05 2.16
CA VAL A 260 -14.69 -9.99 2.11
C VAL A 260 -15.12 -8.61 2.56
N MET A 261 -15.76 -7.85 1.67
CA MET A 261 -16.19 -6.48 1.92
C MET A 261 -17.71 -6.43 2.13
N ASP A 262 -18.20 -6.12 3.34
CA ASP A 262 -19.63 -5.85 3.56
C ASP A 262 -19.99 -4.47 3.01
N LEU A 263 -20.47 -4.46 1.77
CA LEU A 263 -20.86 -3.25 1.07
C LEU A 263 -21.98 -2.49 1.80
N ARG A 264 -22.86 -3.19 2.52
CA ARG A 264 -23.99 -2.60 3.26
C ARG A 264 -23.54 -1.78 4.46
N ARG A 265 -22.34 -2.07 4.98
CA ARG A 265 -21.76 -1.44 6.17
C ARG A 265 -20.56 -0.58 5.88
N LEU A 266 -19.99 -0.63 4.67
CA LEU A 266 -18.87 0.21 4.26
C LEU A 266 -19.15 1.69 4.52
N GLY A 267 -18.27 2.33 5.29
CA GLY A 267 -18.35 3.73 5.67
C GLY A 267 -19.38 4.05 6.75
N SER A 268 -20.00 3.04 7.37
CA SER A 268 -21.00 3.23 8.44
C SER A 268 -20.40 3.23 9.84
N GLU A 269 -19.19 2.68 10.01
CA GLU A 269 -18.53 2.51 11.31
C GLU A 269 -19.35 1.70 12.34
N LEU A 270 -20.35 0.93 11.89
CA LEU A 270 -21.22 0.13 12.77
C LEU A 270 -20.57 -1.17 13.28
N GLY A 271 -19.31 -1.42 12.93
CA GLY A 271 -18.62 -2.68 13.15
C GLY A 271 -19.09 -3.80 12.19
N PRO A 272 -18.43 -4.97 12.27
CA PRO A 272 -18.75 -6.10 11.40
C PRO A 272 -20.15 -6.65 11.66
N ASP A 273 -20.82 -7.13 10.60
CA ASP A 273 -22.11 -7.82 10.75
C ASP A 273 -21.91 -9.22 11.37
N PRO A 274 -22.50 -9.52 12.55
CA PRO A 274 -22.39 -10.86 13.13
C PRO A 274 -22.88 -11.97 12.18
N ALA A 275 -23.91 -11.72 11.38
CA ALA A 275 -24.42 -12.72 10.44
C ALA A 275 -23.45 -12.98 9.28
N LEU A 276 -22.69 -11.95 8.86
CA LEU A 276 -21.62 -12.12 7.88
C LEU A 276 -20.48 -12.94 8.49
N LEU A 277 -20.04 -12.61 9.71
CA LEU A 277 -18.96 -13.32 10.37
C LEU A 277 -19.28 -14.82 10.50
N SER A 278 -20.51 -15.17 10.91
CA SER A 278 -20.94 -16.57 10.98
C SER A 278 -20.91 -17.30 9.61
N ASN A 279 -21.09 -16.60 8.49
CA ASN A 279 -20.95 -17.19 7.16
C ASN A 279 -19.49 -17.42 6.74
N LEU A 280 -18.55 -16.75 7.41
CA LEU A 280 -17.11 -16.81 7.12
C LEU A 280 -16.34 -17.73 8.08
N GLU A 281 -16.94 -18.06 9.24
CA GLU A 281 -16.37 -18.97 10.22
C GLU A 281 -16.08 -20.36 9.60
N GLY A 282 -14.88 -20.89 9.87
CA GLY A 282 -14.48 -22.23 9.46
C GLY A 282 -14.11 -22.39 7.98
N LEU A 283 -14.00 -21.30 7.22
CA LEU A 283 -13.44 -21.33 5.87
C LEU A 283 -11.94 -21.71 5.92
N ASP A 284 -11.51 -22.57 5.00
CA ASP A 284 -10.10 -22.97 4.83
C ASP A 284 -9.33 -21.90 4.01
N LEU A 285 -9.40 -20.65 4.45
CA LEU A 285 -8.81 -19.46 3.82
C LEU A 285 -8.39 -18.46 4.90
N ASP A 286 -7.30 -17.73 4.66
CA ASP A 286 -6.99 -16.51 5.41
C ASP A 286 -7.97 -15.41 5.00
N VAL A 287 -8.96 -15.13 5.87
CA VAL A 287 -10.03 -14.17 5.57
C VAL A 287 -9.71 -12.80 6.17
N TYR A 288 -9.71 -11.77 5.33
CA TYR A 288 -9.65 -10.35 5.70
C TYR A 288 -11.05 -9.74 5.55
N VAL A 289 -11.61 -9.19 6.62
CA VAL A 289 -12.99 -8.66 6.63
C VAL A 289 -12.98 -7.15 6.52
N GLY A 290 -13.86 -6.56 5.71
CA GLY A 290 -14.03 -5.11 5.57
C GLY A 290 -15.49 -4.68 5.61
N GLY A 291 -15.71 -3.37 5.75
CA GLY A 291 -17.03 -2.74 5.73
C GLY A 291 -17.57 -2.43 7.13
N GLY A 292 -17.49 -1.17 7.54
CA GLY A 292 -17.99 -0.70 8.84
C GLY A 292 -17.00 -0.89 10.00
N LEU A 293 -15.83 -1.48 9.74
CA LEU A 293 -14.86 -1.84 10.77
C LEU A 293 -14.12 -0.61 11.31
N GLN A 294 -13.92 -0.62 12.62
CA GLN A 294 -13.01 0.26 13.34
C GLN A 294 -11.76 -0.52 13.81
N GLU A 295 -10.70 0.19 14.21
CA GLU A 295 -9.45 -0.43 14.66
C GLU A 295 -9.65 -1.37 15.86
N SER A 296 -10.59 -1.03 16.76
CA SER A 296 -10.94 -1.85 17.93
C SER A 296 -11.64 -3.17 17.58
N ASP A 297 -12.24 -3.27 16.39
CA ASP A 297 -12.92 -4.49 15.93
C ASP A 297 -11.91 -5.55 15.48
N VAL A 298 -10.77 -5.13 14.93
CA VAL A 298 -9.75 -6.00 14.35
C VAL A 298 -9.18 -6.98 15.38
N LEU A 299 -9.01 -6.56 16.64
CA LEU A 299 -8.55 -7.43 17.72
C LEU A 299 -9.52 -8.60 17.95
N ARG A 300 -10.83 -8.31 17.99
CA ARG A 300 -11.88 -9.32 18.19
C ARG A 300 -11.99 -10.27 16.99
N LEU A 301 -11.78 -9.78 15.78
CA LEU A 301 -11.71 -10.62 14.59
C LEU A 301 -10.53 -11.61 14.67
N GLY A 302 -9.36 -11.18 15.15
CA GLY A 302 -8.24 -12.10 15.35
C GLY A 302 -8.52 -13.21 16.37
N GLU A 303 -9.24 -12.91 17.45
CA GLU A 303 -9.67 -13.92 18.44
C GLU A 303 -10.61 -14.98 17.82
N GLN A 304 -11.32 -14.62 16.75
CA GLN A 304 -12.20 -15.51 15.99
C GLN A 304 -11.50 -16.24 14.83
N GLY A 305 -10.19 -16.02 14.65
CA GLY A 305 -9.38 -16.70 13.63
C GLY A 305 -9.31 -15.99 12.27
N PHE A 306 -9.83 -14.77 12.16
CA PHE A 306 -9.67 -13.96 10.94
C PHE A 306 -8.23 -13.42 10.81
N ALA A 307 -7.74 -13.32 9.58
CA ALA A 307 -6.36 -12.89 9.30
C ALA A 307 -6.14 -11.38 9.52
N GLY A 308 -7.21 -10.58 9.42
CA GLY A 308 -7.16 -9.14 9.64
C GLY A 308 -8.45 -8.42 9.29
N GLY A 309 -8.43 -7.10 9.45
CA GLY A 309 -9.56 -6.24 9.14
C GLY A 309 -9.17 -5.08 8.22
N LEU A 310 -10.01 -4.82 7.23
CA LEU A 310 -9.98 -3.65 6.36
C LEU A 310 -10.79 -2.54 7.04
N VAL A 311 -10.09 -1.62 7.68
CA VAL A 311 -10.66 -0.58 8.54
C VAL A 311 -11.21 0.56 7.69
N ASP A 312 -12.42 1.04 8.01
CA ASP A 312 -13.10 2.09 7.25
C ASP A 312 -12.23 3.36 7.11
N PRO A 313 -12.37 4.10 6.01
CA PRO A 313 -11.47 5.21 5.70
C PRO A 313 -11.59 6.42 6.65
N TYR A 314 -12.64 6.52 7.46
CA TYR A 314 -12.84 7.70 8.32
C TYR A 314 -13.27 7.30 9.72
N THR A 315 -12.66 6.28 10.32
CA THR A 315 -12.90 5.92 11.72
C THR A 315 -12.72 7.11 12.68
N PRO A 316 -13.26 7.03 13.91
CA PRO A 316 -12.99 8.03 14.93
C PRO A 316 -11.49 8.29 15.15
N VAL A 317 -10.64 7.25 15.07
CA VAL A 317 -9.18 7.35 15.22
C VAL A 317 -8.57 8.16 14.07
N ILE A 318 -8.87 7.80 12.82
CA ILE A 318 -8.32 8.49 11.65
C ILE A 318 -8.80 9.96 11.63
N ARG A 319 -10.05 10.23 11.98
CA ARG A 319 -10.57 11.61 12.07
C ARG A 319 -9.88 12.44 13.15
N ASP A 320 -9.53 11.86 14.29
CA ASP A 320 -8.77 12.56 15.34
C ASP A 320 -7.37 12.93 14.85
N LEU A 321 -6.70 12.02 14.14
CA LEU A 321 -5.39 12.26 13.56
C LEU A 321 -5.43 13.39 12.52
N LEU A 322 -6.47 13.44 11.70
CA LEU A 322 -6.68 14.50 10.70
C LEU A 322 -6.99 15.89 11.32
N ARG A 323 -7.51 15.94 12.56
CA ARG A 323 -7.81 17.20 13.27
C ARG A 323 -6.61 17.78 14.01
N THR A 324 -5.62 16.95 14.31
CA THR A 324 -4.49 17.36 15.16
C THR A 324 -3.63 18.37 14.39
N PRO A 325 -3.42 19.60 14.91
CA PRO A 325 -2.56 20.58 14.25
C PRO A 325 -1.15 20.00 14.05
N LYS A 326 -0.61 20.12 12.83
CA LYS A 326 0.78 19.76 12.53
C LYS A 326 1.67 20.59 13.46
N PRO A 327 2.62 19.99 14.22
CA PRO A 327 3.63 20.78 14.90
C PRO A 327 4.28 21.69 13.85
N GLU A 328 4.33 23.00 14.14
CA GLU A 328 5.03 23.94 13.27
C GLU A 328 6.43 23.36 13.00
N ALA A 329 6.78 23.24 11.72
CA ALA A 329 8.15 22.97 11.32
C ALA A 329 9.04 23.97 12.08
N PRO A 330 10.23 23.57 12.57
CA PRO A 330 11.10 24.49 13.29
C PRO A 330 11.30 25.70 12.39
N THR A 331 10.79 26.85 12.86
CA THR A 331 10.94 28.14 12.21
C THR A 331 12.40 28.26 11.82
N GLU A 332 12.68 28.21 10.51
CA GLU A 332 13.98 28.62 10.02
C GLU A 332 14.24 29.98 10.65
N ALA A 333 15.26 30.03 11.50
CA ALA A 333 15.71 31.27 12.09
C ALA A 333 15.92 32.23 10.92
N ILE A 334 15.06 33.24 10.82
CA ILE A 334 15.19 34.32 9.86
C ILE A 334 16.60 34.85 10.06
N ALA A 335 17.48 34.58 9.09
CA ALA A 335 18.81 35.16 9.08
C ALA A 335 18.64 36.68 9.18
N PRO A 336 19.35 37.36 10.10
CA PRO A 336 19.20 38.79 10.26
C PRO A 336 19.48 39.48 8.92
N ALA A 337 18.59 40.40 8.56
CA ALA A 337 18.67 41.14 7.30
C ALA A 337 20.08 41.75 7.12
N PRO A 338 20.66 41.69 5.91
CA PRO A 338 21.98 42.26 5.66
C PRO A 338 21.95 43.76 5.95
N ALA A 339 22.90 44.22 6.77
CA ALA A 339 23.05 45.63 7.12
C ALA A 339 23.18 46.50 5.85
N PRO A 340 22.53 47.67 5.82
CA PRO A 340 22.61 48.56 4.66
C PRO A 340 24.05 49.00 4.42
N ARG A 341 24.54 48.81 3.19
CA ARG A 341 25.85 49.30 2.76
C ARG A 341 25.89 50.82 2.88
N PRO A 342 26.98 51.41 3.41
CA PRO A 342 27.14 52.85 3.43
C PRO A 342 27.21 53.38 2.00
N THR A 343 26.31 54.31 1.68
CA THR A 343 26.33 55.12 0.46
C THR A 343 27.63 55.89 0.37
N SER A 344 28.37 55.69 -0.72
CA SER A 344 29.56 56.45 -1.06
C SER A 344 29.23 57.94 -1.21
N SER A 345 29.88 58.77 -0.42
CA SER A 345 29.79 60.23 -0.50
C SER A 345 30.20 60.74 -1.90
N PRO A 346 29.47 61.71 -2.49
CA PRO A 346 29.85 62.29 -3.77
C PRO A 346 31.14 63.10 -3.64
N ARG A 347 32.05 62.85 -4.59
CA ARG A 347 33.35 63.49 -4.76
C ARG A 347 33.13 64.94 -5.22
N THR A 348 33.45 65.91 -4.37
CA THR A 348 33.45 67.34 -4.72
C THR A 348 34.55 67.63 -5.73
N VAL A 349 34.15 68.23 -6.86
CA VAL A 349 35.05 68.78 -7.88
C VAL A 349 35.38 70.23 -7.48
N PRO A 350 36.65 70.65 -7.42
CA PRO A 350 36.99 72.05 -7.15
C PRO A 350 36.84 72.90 -8.42
N ASP A 351 36.15 74.04 -8.27
CA ASP A 351 36.05 75.09 -9.28
C ASP A 351 37.41 75.71 -9.59
N SER A 352 37.76 75.76 -10.87
CA SER A 352 38.87 76.53 -11.40
C SER A 352 38.39 77.93 -11.79
N THR A 353 38.56 78.90 -10.91
CA THR A 353 38.55 80.33 -11.28
C THR A 353 39.99 80.80 -11.42
N GLY A 354 40.46 80.98 -12.65
CA GLY A 354 41.67 81.73 -12.99
C GLY A 354 41.30 83.14 -13.51
N PRO A 355 42.15 84.17 -13.29
CA PRO A 355 41.77 85.60 -13.34
C PRO A 355 42.05 86.24 -14.74
N PRO A 356 41.81 87.55 -14.94
CA PRO A 356 41.23 88.16 -16.15
C PRO A 356 42.09 88.19 -17.41
#